data_AF-A0A7C7EB55-F1
#
_entry.id   AF-A0A7C7EB55-F1
#
_cell.length_a   1.000
_cell.length_b   1.000
_cell.length_c   1.000
_cell.angle_alpha   90.00
_cell.angle_beta   90.00
_cell.angle_gamma   90.00
#
_symmetry.space_group_name_H-M   'P 1'
#
loop_
_entity.id
_entity.type
_entity.pdbx_description
1 polymer ?
#
loop_
_entity_poly.entity_id
_entity_poly.type
_entity_poly.pdbx_seq_one_letter_code
_entity_poly.pdbx_strand_id
1 'polypeptide(L)'
;MALRKIRKYGDEVLRKRSRKVKVFDQRLHTLISDMLETMRDANGVGLAAPQVGILKRVVVIDAGEGSIELINPEIVEREGEIIKPEACLSIPGIVGEVSRPRRVKVKAQDKWGKPIEIEGEEILARAFCHEIDIYKKLSVQ
;
A
#
# COMPACT_ATOMS: atom_id res chain seq x y z
N MET A 1 14.29 4.30 14.50
CA MET A 1 13.79 3.79 13.20
C MET A 1 14.56 4.49 12.10
N ALA A 2 14.47 4.02 10.85
CA ALA A 2 15.28 4.55 9.76
C ALA A 2 14.45 4.82 8.51
N LEU A 3 14.68 5.99 7.89
CA LEU A 3 14.12 6.32 6.59
C LEU A 3 14.65 5.37 5.52
N ARG A 4 13.73 4.82 4.71
CA ARG A 4 14.05 3.95 3.58
C ARG A 4 14.02 4.74 2.28
N LYS A 5 14.95 4.41 1.38
CA LYS A 5 14.96 5.02 0.05
C LYS A 5 13.76 4.55 -0.77
N ILE A 6 12.89 5.48 -1.12
CA ILE A 6 11.77 5.23 -2.04
C ILE A 6 12.32 5.00 -3.45
N ARG A 7 12.02 3.83 -4.01
CA ARG A 7 12.34 3.41 -5.38
C ARG A 7 11.43 4.14 -6.34
N LYS A 8 11.99 4.59 -7.46
CA LYS A 8 11.31 5.42 -8.46
C LYS A 8 10.98 4.62 -9.71
N TYR A 9 10.05 5.11 -10.53
CA TYR A 9 9.67 4.51 -11.79
C TYR A 9 10.90 4.16 -12.64
N GLY A 10 10.86 3.00 -13.30
CA GLY A 10 12.01 2.43 -14.01
C GLY A 10 12.76 1.37 -13.20
N ASP A 11 12.63 1.38 -11.87
CA ASP A 11 13.22 0.35 -11.02
C ASP A 11 12.53 -1.01 -11.19
N GLU A 12 13.31 -2.06 -11.43
CA GLU A 12 12.78 -3.41 -11.63
C GLU A 12 11.98 -3.94 -10.45
N VAL A 13 12.30 -3.53 -9.22
CA VAL A 13 11.60 -4.03 -8.04
C VAL A 13 10.12 -3.65 -8.07
N LEU A 14 9.79 -2.50 -8.65
CA LEU A 14 8.41 -2.04 -8.83
C LEU A 14 7.68 -2.85 -9.91
N ARG A 15 8.38 -3.67 -10.71
CA ARG A 15 7.80 -4.55 -11.74
C ARG A 15 7.62 -5.99 -11.27
N LYS A 16 8.13 -6.36 -10.10
CA LYS A 16 8.10 -7.72 -9.58
C LYS A 16 6.88 -7.94 -8.68
N ARG A 17 6.30 -9.14 -8.73
CA ARG A 17 5.18 -9.55 -7.86
C ARG A 17 5.67 -9.80 -6.44
N SER A 18 4.98 -9.26 -5.43
CA SER A 18 5.34 -9.52 -4.03
C SER A 18 4.82 -10.84 -3.50
N ARG A 19 5.60 -11.44 -2.61
CA ARG A 19 5.28 -12.69 -1.92
C ARG A 19 4.45 -12.42 -0.67
N LYS A 20 3.54 -13.35 -0.34
CA LYS A 20 2.81 -13.32 0.93
C LYS A 20 3.82 -13.39 2.10
N VAL A 21 3.59 -12.59 3.13
CA VAL A 21 4.29 -12.68 4.41
C VAL A 21 3.80 -13.94 5.13
N LYS A 22 4.75 -14.77 5.58
CA LYS A 22 4.45 -16.01 6.33
C LYS A 22 5.00 -15.98 7.77
N VAL A 23 5.93 -15.08 8.04
CA VAL A 23 6.64 -14.95 9.31
C VAL A 23 6.38 -13.54 9.85
N PHE A 24 5.81 -13.47 11.04
CA PHE A 24 5.42 -12.24 11.73
C PHE A 24 6.37 -12.03 12.91
N ASP A 25 7.56 -11.54 12.59
CA ASP A 25 8.68 -11.37 13.52
C ASP A 25 9.04 -9.89 13.70
N GLN A 26 10.05 -9.62 14.55
CA GLN A 26 10.55 -8.27 14.79
C GLN A 26 11.04 -7.57 13.52
N ARG A 27 11.50 -8.31 12.50
CA ARG A 27 11.94 -7.74 11.21
C ARG A 27 10.76 -7.20 10.43
N LEU A 28 9.61 -7.88 10.47
CA LEU A 28 8.37 -7.36 9.90
C LEU A 28 7.93 -6.08 10.62
N HIS A 29 7.97 -6.05 11.95
CA HIS A 29 7.56 -4.85 12.72
C HIS A 29 8.46 -3.67 12.43
N THR A 30 9.77 -3.90 12.36
CA THR A 30 10.75 -2.87 11.98
C THR A 30 10.48 -2.34 10.57
N LEU A 31 10.20 -3.23 9.61
CA LEU A 31 9.84 -2.82 8.24
C LEU A 31 8.60 -1.92 8.22
N ILE A 32 7.53 -2.31 8.92
CA ILE A 32 6.28 -1.53 8.98
C ILE A 32 6.55 -0.15 9.58
N SER A 33 7.31 -0.12 10.67
CA SER A 33 7.69 1.10 11.38
C SER A 33 8.51 2.05 10.50
N ASP A 34 9.55 1.54 9.84
CA ASP A 34 10.35 2.30 8.88
C ASP A 34 9.51 2.81 7.70
N MET A 35 8.57 2.00 7.21
CA MET A 35 7.68 2.38 6.11
C MET A 35 6.74 3.52 6.51
N LEU A 36 6.17 3.49 7.72
CA LEU A 36 5.35 4.58 8.24
C LEU A 36 6.15 5.88 8.35
N GLU A 37 7.35 5.82 8.89
CA GLU A 37 8.24 6.99 9.00
C GLU A 37 8.60 7.54 7.62
N THR A 38 9.00 6.66 6.69
CA THR A 38 9.33 7.02 5.31
C THR A 38 8.15 7.64 4.56
N MET A 39 6.94 7.08 4.74
CA MET A 39 5.72 7.60 4.12
C MET A 39 5.42 9.02 4.60
N ARG A 40 5.49 9.26 5.91
CA ARG A 40 5.23 10.57 6.51
C ARG A 40 6.28 11.60 6.12
N ASP A 41 7.56 11.25 6.15
CA ASP A 41 8.67 12.11 5.71
C ASP A 41 8.49 12.56 4.25
N ALA A 42 8.01 11.65 3.40
CA ALA A 42 7.70 11.94 2.00
C ALA A 42 6.34 12.62 1.76
N ASN A 43 5.61 13.00 2.82
CA ASN A 43 4.25 13.56 2.76
C ASN A 43 3.27 12.69 1.94
N GLY A 44 3.40 11.37 2.04
CA GLY A 44 2.53 10.42 1.36
C GLY A 44 1.34 9.97 2.21
N VAL A 45 0.27 9.56 1.51
CA VAL A 45 -0.92 8.93 2.12
C VAL A 45 -0.76 7.43 2.26
N GLY A 46 0.07 6.80 1.41
CA GLY A 46 0.28 5.36 1.40
C GLY A 46 1.69 5.00 0.94
N LEU A 47 2.14 3.81 1.36
CA LEU A 47 3.38 3.22 0.92
C LEU A 47 3.32 1.68 0.95
N ALA A 48 3.63 1.06 -0.17
CA ALA A 48 3.78 -0.39 -0.32
C ALA A 48 5.25 -0.83 -0.22
N ALA A 49 5.51 -1.98 0.37
CA ALA A 49 6.87 -2.47 0.59
C ALA A 49 7.77 -2.55 -0.66
N PRO A 50 7.27 -2.87 -1.88
CA PRO A 50 8.08 -2.80 -3.10
C PRO A 50 8.67 -1.41 -3.37
N GLN A 51 7.98 -0.34 -2.96
CA GLN A 51 8.46 1.03 -3.10
C GLN A 51 9.66 1.32 -2.21
N VAL A 52 9.95 0.50 -1.20
CA VAL A 52 11.21 0.55 -0.42
C VAL A 52 12.12 -0.64 -0.72
N GLY A 53 11.92 -1.29 -1.87
CA GLY A 53 12.77 -2.38 -2.35
C GLY A 53 12.47 -3.77 -1.77
N ILE A 54 11.36 -3.93 -1.05
CA ILE A 54 11.03 -5.18 -0.36
C ILE A 54 9.81 -5.86 -1.02
N LEU A 55 10.03 -7.03 -1.63
CA LEU A 55 8.98 -7.80 -2.34
C LEU A 55 8.08 -8.61 -1.39
N LYS A 56 7.50 -7.94 -0.40
CA LYS A 56 6.50 -8.47 0.52
C LYS A 56 5.16 -7.74 0.33
N ARG A 57 4.06 -8.42 0.63
CA ARG A 57 2.72 -7.83 0.64
C ARG A 57 2.49 -7.11 1.97
N VAL A 58 3.07 -5.93 2.11
CA VAL A 58 2.92 -5.06 3.28
C VAL A 58 2.61 -3.67 2.76
N VAL A 59 1.58 -3.05 3.33
CA VAL A 59 1.11 -1.72 2.99
C VAL A 59 0.91 -0.95 4.28
N VAL A 60 1.31 0.33 4.27
CA VAL A 60 0.98 1.29 5.33
C VAL A 60 0.25 2.46 4.70
N ILE A 61 -0.77 2.96 5.39
CA ILE A 61 -1.62 4.08 4.92
C ILE A 61 -1.88 5.01 6.10
N ASP A 62 -1.92 6.32 5.84
CA ASP A 62 -2.46 7.32 6.76
C ASP A 62 -3.24 8.36 5.97
N ALA A 63 -4.56 8.29 6.06
CA ALA A 63 -5.49 9.18 5.36
C ALA A 63 -6.02 10.32 6.25
N GLY A 64 -5.36 10.59 7.38
CA GLY A 64 -5.75 11.65 8.33
C GLY A 64 -6.56 11.15 9.53
N GLU A 65 -6.99 9.89 9.54
CA GLU A 65 -7.70 9.25 10.66
C GLU A 65 -6.79 8.35 11.52
N GLY A 66 -5.49 8.41 11.26
CA GLY A 66 -4.49 7.57 11.89
C GLY A 66 -3.93 6.52 10.93
N SER A 67 -2.85 5.89 11.38
CA SER A 67 -2.09 4.98 10.54
C SER A 67 -2.65 3.56 10.56
N ILE A 68 -2.77 2.97 9.38
CA ILE A 68 -3.25 1.63 9.11
C ILE A 68 -2.10 0.81 8.57
N GLU A 69 -1.87 -0.36 9.17
CA GLU A 69 -0.88 -1.34 8.73
C GLU A 69 -1.57 -2.61 8.24
N LEU A 70 -1.35 -3.00 6.98
CA LEU A 70 -2.00 -4.14 6.35
C LEU A 70 -0.97 -5.12 5.82
N ILE A 71 -0.99 -6.35 6.34
CA ILE A 71 -0.16 -7.45 5.89
C ILE A 71 -1.02 -8.40 5.06
N ASN A 72 -0.49 -8.82 3.92
CA ASN A 72 -1.19 -9.65 2.94
C ASN A 72 -2.59 -9.13 2.53
N PRO A 73 -2.82 -7.82 2.31
CA PRO A 73 -4.16 -7.34 2.05
C PRO A 73 -4.77 -7.88 0.75
N GLU A 74 -6.08 -8.07 0.74
CA GLU A 74 -6.87 -8.45 -0.43
C GLU A 74 -8.22 -7.72 -0.38
N ILE A 75 -8.52 -6.92 -1.41
CA ILE A 75 -9.86 -6.35 -1.61
C ILE A 75 -10.84 -7.48 -1.88
N VAL A 76 -11.90 -7.58 -1.09
CA VAL A 76 -12.94 -8.63 -1.19
C VAL A 76 -14.29 -8.09 -1.66
N GLU A 77 -14.56 -6.81 -1.46
CA GLU A 77 -15.78 -6.14 -1.94
C GLU A 77 -15.43 -4.77 -2.50
N ARG A 78 -16.18 -4.34 -3.52
CA ARG A 78 -16.04 -3.06 -4.21
C ARG A 78 -17.43 -2.52 -4.50
N GLU A 79 -17.65 -1.23 -4.25
CA GLU A 79 -18.94 -0.58 -4.47
C GLU A 79 -18.73 0.84 -5.04
N GLY A 80 -19.60 1.20 -5.99
CA GLY A 80 -19.58 2.51 -6.66
C GLY A 80 -18.34 2.73 -7.52
N GLU A 81 -18.29 3.91 -8.14
CA GLU A 81 -17.16 4.34 -8.96
C GLU A 81 -16.96 5.85 -8.77
N ILE A 82 -15.70 6.27 -8.66
CA ILE A 82 -15.33 7.68 -8.58
C ILE A 82 -14.02 7.91 -9.34
N ILE A 83 -13.98 8.98 -10.12
CA ILE A 83 -12.77 9.44 -10.80
C ILE A 83 -12.19 10.60 -9.99
N LYS A 84 -10.96 10.43 -9.53
CA LYS A 84 -10.22 11.45 -8.76
C LYS A 84 -8.74 11.45 -9.13
N PRO A 85 -8.02 12.55 -8.86
CA PRO A 85 -6.58 12.60 -8.97
C PRO A 85 -5.89 11.61 -8.02
N GLU A 86 -4.87 10.94 -8.54
CA GLU A 86 -4.00 9.99 -7.83
C GLU A 86 -2.54 10.33 -8.15
N ALA A 87 -1.68 10.24 -7.14
CA ALA A 87 -0.24 10.44 -7.24
C ALA A 87 0.49 9.28 -6.56
N CYS A 88 1.74 9.04 -6.93
CA CYS A 88 2.54 7.95 -6.38
C CYS A 88 3.90 8.45 -5.93
N LEU A 89 4.35 8.07 -4.72
CA LEU A 89 5.68 8.41 -4.22
C LEU A 89 6.82 7.85 -5.11
N SER A 90 6.54 6.80 -5.89
CA SER A 90 7.48 6.24 -6.86
C SER A 90 7.49 6.97 -8.21
N ILE A 91 6.54 7.87 -8.47
CA ILE A 91 6.42 8.62 -9.72
C ILE A 91 6.27 10.13 -9.40
N PRO A 92 7.33 10.77 -8.88
CA PRO A 92 7.23 12.15 -8.37
C PRO A 92 6.89 13.13 -9.48
N GLY A 93 6.03 14.11 -9.16
CA GLY A 93 5.60 15.16 -10.09
C GLY A 93 4.52 14.76 -11.08
N ILE A 94 4.06 13.49 -11.06
CA ILE A 94 2.99 13.01 -11.93
C ILE A 94 1.72 12.79 -11.10
N VAL A 95 0.63 13.40 -11.56
CA VAL A 95 -0.72 13.22 -11.05
C VAL A 95 -1.60 12.83 -12.23
N GLY A 96 -2.44 11.81 -12.08
CA GLY A 96 -3.38 11.37 -13.10
C GLY A 96 -4.75 11.12 -12.52
N GLU A 97 -5.80 11.27 -13.34
CA GLU A 97 -7.15 10.87 -12.95
C GLU A 97 -7.30 9.36 -13.10
N VAL A 98 -7.73 8.69 -12.03
CA VAL A 98 -7.90 7.24 -11.99
C VAL A 98 -9.30 6.92 -11.50
N SER A 99 -10.01 6.04 -12.22
CA SER A 99 -11.27 5.48 -11.76
C SER A 99 -11.02 4.43 -10.67
N ARG A 100 -11.66 4.60 -9.52
CA ARG A 100 -11.59 3.68 -8.37
C ARG A 100 -12.99 3.40 -7.83
N PRO A 101 -13.21 2.25 -7.16
CA PRO A 101 -14.41 2.06 -6.37
C PRO A 101 -14.55 3.15 -5.31
N ARG A 102 -15.77 3.62 -5.08
CA ARG A 102 -16.05 4.62 -4.06
C ARG A 102 -15.85 4.06 -2.65
N ARG A 103 -16.14 2.77 -2.47
CA ARG A 103 -16.02 2.03 -1.22
C ARG A 103 -15.41 0.65 -1.47
N VAL A 104 -14.55 0.19 -0.56
CA VAL A 104 -13.95 -1.15 -0.61
C VAL A 104 -13.88 -1.78 0.76
N LYS A 105 -14.03 -3.10 0.81
CA LYS A 105 -13.69 -3.92 1.99
C LYS A 105 -12.41 -4.70 1.73
N VAL A 106 -11.49 -4.66 2.66
CA VAL A 106 -10.18 -5.31 2.59
C VAL A 106 -10.05 -6.32 3.71
N LYS A 107 -9.72 -7.57 3.37
CA LYS A 107 -9.22 -8.56 4.32
C LYS A 107 -7.71 -8.50 4.37
N ALA A 108 -7.13 -8.52 5.56
CA ALA A 108 -5.70 -8.50 5.77
C ALA A 108 -5.34 -9.25 7.05
N GLN A 109 -4.07 -9.18 7.42
CA GLN A 109 -3.57 -9.54 8.72
C GLN A 109 -2.94 -8.30 9.36
N ASP A 110 -2.99 -8.22 10.69
CA ASP A 110 -2.21 -7.25 11.45
C ASP A 110 -0.72 -7.66 11.54
N LYS A 111 0.10 -6.84 12.21
CA LYS A 111 1.54 -7.12 12.37
C LYS A 111 1.85 -8.39 13.17
N TRP A 112 0.87 -8.97 13.86
CA TRP A 112 0.98 -10.22 14.61
C TRP A 112 0.42 -11.43 13.83
N GLY A 113 -0.13 -11.19 12.64
CA GLY A 113 -0.71 -12.23 11.80
C GLY A 113 -2.18 -12.52 12.07
N LYS A 114 -2.81 -11.78 12.99
CA LYS A 114 -4.24 -11.93 13.28
C LYS A 114 -5.06 -11.41 12.10
N PRO A 115 -6.08 -12.16 11.63
CA PRO A 115 -6.94 -11.69 10.56
C PRO A 115 -7.71 -10.44 11.00
N ILE A 116 -7.79 -9.48 10.09
CA ILE A 116 -8.56 -8.24 10.25
C ILE A 116 -9.35 -7.97 8.97
N GLU A 117 -10.47 -7.29 9.13
CA GLU A 117 -11.26 -6.73 8.03
C GLU A 117 -11.40 -5.24 8.27
N ILE A 118 -11.17 -4.45 7.22
CA ILE A 118 -11.31 -3.00 7.26
C ILE A 118 -12.08 -2.55 6.03
N GLU A 119 -12.90 -1.54 6.23
CA GLU A 119 -13.65 -0.90 5.18
C GLU A 119 -13.19 0.55 5.04
N GLY A 120 -13.14 1.03 3.80
CA GLY A 120 -12.76 2.41 3.52
C GLY A 120 -13.58 2.96 2.38
N GLU A 121 -13.81 4.28 2.45
CA GLU A 121 -14.52 5.07 1.45
C GLU A 121 -13.61 6.18 0.92
N GLU A 122 -13.97 6.74 -0.23
CA GLU A 122 -13.38 7.94 -0.82
C GLU A 122 -11.84 7.89 -0.90
N ILE A 123 -11.13 8.67 -0.07
CA ILE A 123 -9.67 8.73 -0.04
C ILE A 123 -9.06 7.41 0.44
N LEU A 124 -9.65 6.77 1.44
CA LEU A 124 -9.15 5.53 2.01
C LEU A 124 -9.37 4.36 1.05
N ALA A 125 -10.52 4.31 0.38
CA ALA A 125 -10.78 3.34 -0.67
C ALA A 125 -9.77 3.43 -1.81
N ARG A 126 -9.46 4.67 -2.25
CA ARG A 126 -8.45 4.93 -3.27
C ARG A 126 -7.06 4.52 -2.81
N ALA A 127 -6.67 4.86 -1.59
CA ALA A 127 -5.38 4.46 -1.01
C ALA A 127 -5.24 2.93 -0.95
N PHE A 128 -6.27 2.21 -0.50
CA PHE A 128 -6.26 0.74 -0.52
C PHE A 128 -6.06 0.19 -1.93
N CYS A 129 -6.79 0.71 -2.91
CA CYS A 129 -6.65 0.26 -4.30
C CYS A 129 -5.23 0.52 -4.84
N HIS A 130 -4.71 1.73 -4.67
CA HIS A 130 -3.39 2.13 -5.14
C HIS A 130 -2.29 1.21 -4.57
N GLU A 131 -2.23 1.08 -3.25
CA GLU A 131 -1.15 0.35 -2.59
C GLU A 131 -1.24 -1.16 -2.83
N ILE A 132 -2.45 -1.70 -2.96
CA ILE A 132 -2.67 -3.11 -3.26
C ILE A 132 -2.29 -3.44 -4.71
N ASP A 133 -2.56 -2.55 -5.66
CA ASP A 133 -2.20 -2.74 -7.07
C ASP A 133 -0.68 -2.79 -7.28
N ILE A 134 0.08 -1.99 -6.53
CA ILE A 134 1.56 -1.92 -6.63
C ILE A 134 2.20 -3.30 -6.52
N TYR A 135 1.75 -4.13 -5.57
CA TYR A 135 2.32 -5.45 -5.38
C TYR A 135 1.56 -6.58 -6.06
N LYS A 136 0.29 -6.36 -6.45
CA LYS A 136 -0.54 -7.40 -7.07
C LYS A 136 -0.11 -7.70 -8.50
N LYS A 137 0.39 -6.70 -9.24
CA LYS A 137 0.67 -6.73 -10.69
C LYS A 137 0.07 -7.95 -11.36
N LEU A 138 -1.18 -7.79 -11.80
CA LEU A 138 -1.76 -8.65 -12.82
C LEU A 138 -0.69 -8.80 -13.91
N SER A 139 -0.34 -10.03 -14.24
CA SER A 139 0.31 -10.34 -15.51
C SER A 139 -0.57 -9.75 -16.59
N VAL A 140 -0.27 -8.52 -17.01
CA VAL A 140 -0.68 -8.03 -18.32
C VAL A 140 0.11 -8.90 -19.28
N GLN A 141 -0.53 -9.98 -19.72
CA GLN A 141 -0.22 -10.59 -21.01
C GLN A 141 -0.64 -9.62 -22.10
#